data_AF-A8NLX5-F1
#
_entry.id   AF-A8NLX5-F1
#
_cell.length_a   1.000
_cell.length_b   1.000
_cell.length_c   1.000
_cell.angle_alpha   90.00
_cell.angle_beta   90.00
_cell.angle_gamma   90.00
#
_symmetry.space_group_name_H-M   'P 1'
#
loop_
_entity.id
_entity.type
_entity.pdbx_description
1 polymer ?
#
loop_
_entity_poly.entity_id
_entity_poly.type
_entity_poly.pdbx_seq_one_letter_code
_entity_poly.pdbx_strand_id
1 'polypeptide(L)'
;MEALIYVIPLGWIPSIFDAIKRDARICVMLGGFTESVAIISGSDIRLQLSGRCIQNRCVAGANISVRLSLHLRHMMMQPTISITRPQKLPSNWASQLGDADIPPEAILRPRSDWMDDEDWEDLSLGIDPRALTVAVMHTFGLTPPSNPLPKLRRHNSGGFNDLYVATFRMEDGYPEQFEVAIRMPLKRGRLSGRLETTVALMSYVKFCAGLSVPTVFAWCDGTAGDGNPVGAPYIIMEYLQAPKGDPWHDMFFNHTPSRDFWYNMMDIMAKGHGALATPLPFHGFGSLYFSDVPNCDGRRETDEELKRVERYRIGPLVYGPMVTGHRTQARTGDVSPCQGSEKATSLVALWKFLWEREVEAIKQKHDHDISRPLVWLEPDALDVDEGEDNEQCTLSDFLQTADHLLQYIENSQLPADAALLQPCIVPMDYAMRNVIFNDDKTAITAFLDWDDVAILPFILCSMYLAEISYNWGDEEWRRETGGFGCIQPPSAEDVTEEELEALFQYKRVMTKRI
;
A
#
# COMPACT_ATOMS: atom_id res chain seq x y z
N MET A 1 -26.26 25.05 46.30
CA MET A 1 -25.57 24.50 45.12
C MET A 1 -25.45 23.00 45.38
N GLU A 2 -26.40 22.21 44.91
CA GLU A 2 -26.44 20.77 45.13
C GLU A 2 -25.50 20.10 44.13
N ALA A 3 -24.46 19.42 44.60
CA ALA A 3 -23.54 18.67 43.75
C ALA A 3 -24.16 17.29 43.47
N LEU A 4 -24.50 17.02 42.20
CA LEU A 4 -24.84 15.66 41.76
C LEU A 4 -23.55 14.81 41.77
N ILE A 5 -23.55 13.75 42.57
CA ILE A 5 -22.46 12.76 42.63
C ILE A 5 -22.87 11.59 41.73
N TYR A 6 -22.10 11.32 40.67
CA TYR A 6 -22.24 10.13 39.86
C TYR A 6 -21.26 9.05 40.32
N VAL A 7 -21.76 7.84 40.54
CA VAL A 7 -20.95 6.64 40.79
C VAL A 7 -20.99 5.80 39.52
N ILE A 8 -19.88 5.68 38.81
CA ILE A 8 -19.81 4.97 37.53
C ILE A 8 -18.91 3.73 37.68
N PRO A 9 -19.41 2.51 37.42
CA PRO A 9 -18.59 1.30 37.35
C PRO A 9 -17.60 1.36 36.17
N LEU A 10 -16.45 0.71 36.31
CA LEU A 10 -15.29 0.71 35.38
C LEU A 10 -15.55 0.25 33.92
N GLY A 11 -16.80 0.04 33.51
CA GLY A 11 -17.17 -0.40 32.15
C GLY A 11 -17.84 0.65 31.26
N TRP A 12 -18.14 1.87 31.72
CA TRP A 12 -18.96 2.84 30.96
C TRP A 12 -18.25 4.19 30.79
N ILE A 13 -17.38 4.26 29.77
CA ILE A 13 -16.51 5.40 29.44
C ILE A 13 -17.25 6.63 28.84
N PRO A 14 -18.33 6.50 28.03
CA PRO A 14 -19.01 7.67 27.44
C PRO A 14 -19.56 8.66 28.49
N SER A 15 -20.04 8.15 29.63
CA SER A 15 -20.60 8.94 30.73
C SER A 15 -19.57 9.77 31.52
N ILE A 16 -18.27 9.45 31.41
CA ILE A 16 -17.18 10.23 32.02
C ILE A 16 -16.91 11.51 31.21
N PHE A 17 -17.03 11.45 29.88
CA PHE A 17 -16.77 12.60 29.00
C PHE A 17 -17.87 13.68 29.08
N ASP A 18 -19.14 13.29 29.20
CA ASP A 18 -20.24 14.24 29.44
C ASP A 18 -20.13 14.93 30.80
N ALA A 19 -19.53 14.26 31.80
CA ALA A 19 -19.24 14.84 33.10
C ALA A 19 -18.05 15.83 33.05
N ILE A 20 -16.99 15.50 32.29
CA ILE A 20 -15.82 16.39 32.08
C ILE A 20 -16.23 17.68 31.35
N LYS A 21 -17.09 17.60 30.32
CA LYS A 21 -17.61 18.80 29.62
C LYS A 21 -18.44 19.73 30.51
N ARG A 22 -18.93 19.26 31.66
CA ARG A 22 -19.80 20.00 32.60
C ARG A 22 -19.10 20.43 33.88
N ASP A 23 -17.77 20.33 33.95
CA ASP A 23 -16.98 20.68 35.13
C ASP A 23 -17.39 19.90 36.40
N ALA A 24 -17.86 18.66 36.23
CA ALA A 24 -18.35 17.83 37.32
C ALA A 24 -17.20 17.15 38.08
N ARG A 25 -17.32 17.07 39.41
CA ARG A 25 -16.40 16.28 40.26
C ARG A 25 -16.71 14.79 40.10
N ILE A 26 -15.74 14.01 39.62
CA ILE A 26 -15.88 12.56 39.43
C ILE A 26 -15.21 11.83 40.59
N CYS A 27 -15.98 11.05 41.36
CA CYS A 27 -15.45 10.13 42.36
C CYS A 27 -15.24 8.76 41.71
N VAL A 28 -14.00 8.29 41.67
CA VAL A 28 -13.65 6.95 41.16
C VAL A 28 -13.29 6.07 42.36
N MET A 29 -14.08 5.03 42.63
CA MET A 29 -13.73 4.04 43.65
C MET A 29 -12.77 3.00 43.04
N LEU A 30 -11.51 3.04 43.49
CA LEU A 30 -10.54 1.97 43.26
C LEU A 30 -10.65 0.97 44.42
N GLY A 31 -10.82 -0.31 44.11
CA GLY A 31 -10.96 -1.36 45.12
C GLY A 31 -9.82 -1.34 46.14
N GLY A 32 -10.15 -1.10 47.41
CA GLY A 32 -9.19 -1.08 48.54
C GLY A 32 -9.05 0.26 49.27
N PHE A 33 -9.60 1.37 48.75
CA PHE A 33 -9.57 2.69 49.40
C PHE A 33 -10.99 3.18 49.70
N THR A 34 -11.20 3.78 50.88
CA THR A 34 -12.54 4.20 51.33
C THR A 34 -13.03 5.48 50.66
N GLU A 35 -12.13 6.39 50.26
CA GLU A 35 -12.45 7.60 49.50
C GLU A 35 -11.26 7.95 48.58
N SER A 36 -11.54 8.34 47.34
CA SER A 36 -10.53 8.85 46.40
C SER A 36 -11.17 9.96 45.57
N VAL A 37 -10.59 11.16 45.63
CA VAL A 37 -11.11 12.33 44.92
C VAL A 37 -10.16 12.65 43.77
N ALA A 38 -10.64 12.50 42.54
CA ALA A 38 -9.94 13.02 41.37
C ALA A 38 -10.30 14.50 41.19
N ILE A 39 -9.30 15.38 41.19
CA ILE A 39 -9.51 16.78 40.82
C ILE A 39 -8.99 16.94 39.40
N ILE A 40 -9.90 17.16 38.46
CA ILE A 40 -9.57 17.46 37.06
C ILE A 40 -9.45 18.97 36.96
N SER A 41 -8.30 19.46 36.48
CA SER A 41 -8.06 20.89 36.28
C SER A 41 -7.39 21.08 34.93
N GLY A 42 -8.18 21.43 33.91
CA GLY A 42 -7.71 21.53 32.53
C GLY A 42 -7.45 20.17 31.88
N SER A 43 -6.43 20.08 31.03
CA SER A 43 -5.99 18.83 30.36
C SER A 43 -5.21 17.88 31.26
N ASP A 44 -4.85 18.30 32.48
CA ASP A 44 -4.14 17.49 33.47
C ASP A 44 -5.09 16.88 34.49
N ILE A 45 -5.14 15.55 34.53
CA ILE A 45 -5.85 14.80 35.57
C ILE A 45 -4.85 14.54 36.71
N ARG A 46 -4.97 15.27 37.81
CA ARG A 46 -4.21 14.99 39.05
C ARG A 46 -5.07 14.15 39.98
N LEU A 47 -4.71 12.88 40.11
CA LEU A 47 -5.30 11.99 41.11
C LEU A 47 -4.66 12.29 42.47
N GLN A 48 -5.38 13.01 43.33
CA GLN A 48 -4.96 13.23 44.70
C GLN A 48 -5.64 12.17 45.59
N LEU A 49 -4.93 11.07 45.82
CA LEU A 49 -5.40 10.04 46.75
C LEU A 49 -5.29 10.59 48.18
N SER A 50 -6.44 10.85 48.81
CA SER A 50 -6.53 11.16 50.23
C SER A 50 -7.32 10.05 50.91
N GLY A 51 -6.60 9.14 51.58
CA GLY A 51 -7.21 8.04 52.33
C GLY A 51 -6.54 7.89 53.68
N ARG A 52 -7.34 7.63 54.73
CA ARG A 52 -6.84 7.08 55.99
C ARG A 52 -6.76 5.56 55.86
N CYS A 53 -5.55 5.01 55.87
CA CYS A 53 -5.36 3.56 55.87
C CYS A 53 -5.45 3.01 57.30
N ILE A 54 -6.29 1.99 57.50
CA ILE A 54 -6.36 1.18 58.72
C ILE A 54 -5.32 0.07 58.57
N GLN A 55 -4.05 0.40 58.79
CA GLN A 55 -2.98 -0.46 59.33
C GLN A 55 -1.62 0.21 59.11
N ASN A 56 -0.87 0.32 60.21
CA ASN A 56 0.34 1.13 60.36
C ASN A 56 1.48 0.66 59.45
N ARG A 57 1.70 1.32 58.32
CA ARG A 57 3.01 1.70 57.72
C ARG A 57 2.80 2.33 56.34
N CYS A 58 2.97 3.65 56.22
CA CYS A 58 3.30 4.29 54.95
C CYS A 58 4.30 5.44 55.15
N VAL A 59 5.25 5.50 54.21
CA VAL A 59 6.08 6.65 53.87
C VAL A 59 5.18 7.70 53.21
N ALA A 60 5.25 8.95 53.64
CA ALA A 60 4.52 10.05 53.02
C ALA A 60 5.17 10.45 51.68
N GLY A 61 4.36 10.62 50.62
CA GLY A 61 4.76 11.36 49.42
C GLY A 61 5.09 10.54 48.17
N ALA A 62 4.25 9.58 47.78
CA ALA A 62 4.31 9.02 46.42
C ALA A 62 3.28 9.72 45.52
N ASN A 63 3.75 10.61 44.64
CA ASN A 63 2.95 11.09 43.51
C ASN A 63 2.89 9.98 42.46
N ILE A 64 1.74 9.33 42.32
CA ILE A 64 1.48 8.37 41.24
C ILE A 64 1.02 9.17 40.01
N SER A 65 1.98 9.64 39.21
CA SER A 65 1.73 10.15 37.85
C SER A 65 1.94 8.98 36.89
N VAL A 66 0.92 8.15 36.68
CA VAL A 66 1.07 6.92 35.87
C VAL A 66 -0.10 6.75 34.89
N ARG A 67 0.25 6.62 33.61
CA ARG A 67 -0.49 5.99 32.49
C ARG A 67 -1.81 6.58 31.97
N LEU A 68 -2.31 7.73 32.42
CA LEU A 68 -3.45 8.37 31.73
C LEU A 68 -3.04 9.12 30.45
N SER A 69 -1.82 9.66 30.37
CA SER A 69 -1.36 10.41 29.20
C SER A 69 -1.18 9.54 27.95
N LEU A 70 -0.73 8.28 28.08
CA LEU A 70 -0.56 7.36 26.95
C LEU A 70 -1.89 6.88 26.36
N HIS A 71 -2.94 6.77 27.17
CA HIS A 71 -4.27 6.39 26.69
C HIS A 71 -4.96 7.58 26.00
N LEU A 72 -4.79 8.80 26.53
CA LEU A 72 -5.23 10.04 25.86
C LEU A 72 -4.50 10.27 24.52
N ARG A 73 -3.20 9.95 24.42
CA ARG A 73 -2.41 9.96 23.17
C ARG A 73 -3.03 9.05 22.09
N HIS A 74 -3.37 7.82 22.44
CA HIS A 74 -3.98 6.86 21.50
C HIS A 74 -5.38 7.31 21.07
N MET A 75 -6.12 8.01 21.94
CA MET A 75 -7.46 8.49 21.63
C MET A 75 -7.48 9.74 20.74
N MET A 76 -6.46 10.61 20.79
CA MET A 76 -6.44 11.86 20.03
C MET A 76 -6.12 11.68 18.54
N MET A 77 -5.46 10.59 18.14
CA MET A 77 -5.19 10.25 16.73
C MET A 77 -5.95 9.01 16.26
N GLN A 78 -7.13 8.80 16.85
CA GLN A 78 -8.36 8.31 16.23
C GLN A 78 -8.58 8.69 14.76
N PRO A 79 -8.20 7.91 13.73
CA PRO A 79 -8.78 8.17 12.42
C PRO A 79 -10.31 8.05 12.50
N THR A 80 -11.01 9.02 11.91
CA THR A 80 -12.49 9.12 12.00
C THR A 80 -13.18 8.74 10.70
N ILE A 81 -12.41 8.65 9.62
CA ILE A 81 -12.89 8.41 8.26
C ILE A 81 -12.99 6.91 7.99
N SER A 82 -14.09 6.54 7.33
CA SER A 82 -14.30 5.20 6.75
C SER A 82 -13.18 4.86 5.77
N ILE A 83 -12.61 3.67 5.90
CA ILE A 83 -11.63 3.17 4.94
C ILE A 83 -12.27 2.37 3.81
N THR A 84 -13.58 2.05 3.90
CA THR A 84 -14.29 1.37 2.81
C THR A 84 -14.88 2.35 1.79
N ARG A 85 -14.57 3.64 1.93
CA ARG A 85 -15.06 4.71 1.05
C ARG A 85 -13.94 5.70 0.76
N PRO A 86 -13.93 6.30 -0.44
CA PRO A 86 -13.01 7.38 -0.72
C PRO A 86 -13.31 8.58 0.16
N GLN A 87 -12.26 9.18 0.73
CA GLN A 87 -12.32 10.40 1.50
C GLN A 87 -12.85 11.53 0.63
N LYS A 88 -13.81 12.28 1.18
CA LYS A 88 -14.31 13.52 0.60
C LYS A 88 -13.98 14.66 1.54
N LEU A 89 -13.36 15.72 1.00
CA LEU A 89 -13.09 16.92 1.79
C LEU A 89 -14.36 17.77 1.91
N PRO A 90 -14.54 18.50 3.03
CA PRO A 90 -15.61 19.49 3.15
C PRO A 90 -15.55 20.51 2.01
N SER A 91 -16.70 20.97 1.52
CA SER A 91 -16.76 21.96 0.43
C SER A 91 -16.08 23.30 0.79
N ASN A 92 -15.96 23.60 2.08
CA ASN A 92 -15.27 24.78 2.60
C ASN A 92 -13.81 24.54 2.99
N TRP A 93 -13.17 23.43 2.55
CA TRP A 93 -11.80 23.08 2.94
C TRP A 93 -10.80 24.25 2.76
N ALA A 94 -10.93 25.03 1.67
CA ALA A 94 -10.01 26.11 1.37
C ALA A 94 -10.07 27.26 2.39
N SER A 95 -11.27 27.57 2.90
CA SER A 95 -11.43 28.63 3.90
C SER A 95 -10.98 28.21 5.30
N GLN A 96 -10.86 26.90 5.57
CA GLN A 96 -10.36 26.40 6.86
C GLN A 96 -8.90 26.79 7.10
N LEU A 97 -8.10 26.93 6.04
CA LEU A 97 -6.67 27.23 6.14
C LEU A 97 -6.34 28.72 6.27
N GLY A 98 -7.25 29.62 5.90
CA GLY A 98 -6.95 31.05 5.80
C GLY A 98 -5.66 31.32 5.01
N ASP A 99 -4.79 32.17 5.56
CA ASP A 99 -3.51 32.56 4.95
C ASP A 99 -2.32 31.65 5.35
N ALA A 100 -2.59 30.39 5.74
CA ALA A 100 -1.53 29.45 6.09
C ALA A 100 -0.47 29.32 5.00
N ASP A 101 0.80 29.46 5.37
CA ASP A 101 1.94 29.29 4.48
C ASP A 101 2.29 27.80 4.33
N ILE A 102 1.69 27.15 3.34
CA ILE A 102 1.95 25.76 2.97
C ILE A 102 2.74 25.78 1.67
N PRO A 103 3.95 25.17 1.63
CA PRO A 103 4.76 25.17 0.42
C PRO A 103 4.02 24.56 -0.78
N PRO A 104 4.12 25.17 -1.98
CA PRO A 104 3.58 24.59 -3.20
C PRO A 104 4.32 23.30 -3.57
N GLU A 105 3.73 22.50 -4.48
CA GLU A 105 4.28 21.22 -4.92
C GLU A 105 5.73 21.36 -5.40
N ALA A 106 6.04 22.39 -6.19
CA ALA A 106 7.38 22.64 -6.71
C ALA A 106 8.46 22.85 -5.63
N ILE A 107 8.08 23.23 -4.40
CA ILE A 107 9.02 23.31 -3.27
C ILE A 107 9.11 21.96 -2.55
N LEU A 108 7.98 21.26 -2.38
CA LEU A 108 7.97 19.94 -1.73
C LEU A 108 8.67 18.87 -2.58
N ARG A 109 8.55 19.00 -3.89
CA ARG A 109 9.20 18.18 -4.92
C ARG A 109 10.03 19.12 -5.79
N PRO A 110 11.28 19.43 -5.39
CA PRO A 110 12.14 20.23 -6.24
C PRO A 110 12.41 19.48 -7.55
N ARG A 111 12.36 20.23 -8.65
CA ARG A 111 12.76 19.76 -9.97
C ARG A 111 14.24 19.41 -9.96
N SER A 112 14.59 18.29 -10.58
CA SER A 112 16.00 17.92 -10.77
C SER A 112 16.62 18.77 -11.87
N ASP A 113 17.89 19.15 -11.73
CA ASP A 113 18.58 20.05 -12.67
C ASP A 113 18.66 19.51 -14.11
N TRP A 114 18.52 18.19 -14.29
CA TRP A 114 18.53 17.52 -15.59
C TRP A 114 17.14 17.44 -16.26
N MET A 115 16.08 17.80 -15.55
CA MET A 115 14.70 17.63 -15.99
C MET A 115 14.24 18.87 -16.74
N ASP A 116 13.75 18.75 -17.96
CA ASP A 116 13.19 19.89 -18.69
C ASP A 116 11.74 20.21 -18.24
N ASP A 117 11.09 21.19 -18.89
CA ASP A 117 9.74 21.62 -18.52
C ASP A 117 8.70 20.54 -18.84
N GLU A 118 8.92 19.79 -19.92
CA GLU A 118 8.05 18.72 -20.40
C GLU A 118 8.16 17.50 -19.49
N ASP A 119 9.39 17.08 -19.15
CA ASP A 119 9.66 16.04 -18.17
C ASP A 119 9.05 16.40 -16.81
N TRP A 120 9.15 17.67 -16.40
CA TRP A 120 8.58 18.13 -15.14
C TRP A 120 7.06 18.09 -15.16
N GLU A 121 6.42 18.53 -16.25
CA GLU A 121 4.98 18.41 -16.40
C GLU A 121 4.55 16.95 -16.30
N ASP A 122 5.23 16.03 -16.97
CA ASP A 122 4.90 14.61 -16.95
C ASP A 122 5.16 13.94 -15.59
N LEU A 123 6.20 14.38 -14.89
CA LEU A 123 6.58 13.79 -13.61
C LEU A 123 5.85 14.42 -12.43
N SER A 124 5.41 15.67 -12.52
CA SER A 124 4.62 16.34 -11.48
C SER A 124 3.37 15.54 -11.13
N LEU A 125 2.96 15.57 -9.86
CA LEU A 125 1.71 14.97 -9.45
C LEU A 125 0.53 15.87 -9.80
N GLY A 126 0.73 17.19 -9.88
CA GLY A 126 -0.36 18.16 -10.04
C GLY A 126 -1.22 18.20 -8.78
N ILE A 127 -0.59 18.20 -7.61
CA ILE A 127 -1.29 18.28 -6.32
C ILE A 127 -1.46 19.71 -5.84
N ASP A 128 -2.52 19.94 -5.06
CA ASP A 128 -2.63 21.08 -4.15
C ASP A 128 -2.19 20.65 -2.74
N PRO A 129 -0.99 21.05 -2.26
CA PRO A 129 -0.52 20.70 -0.92
C PRO A 129 -1.37 21.27 0.21
N ARG A 130 -2.13 22.36 -0.04
CA ARG A 130 -3.06 22.93 0.94
C ARG A 130 -4.22 21.96 1.15
N ALA A 131 -4.83 21.51 0.05
CA ALA A 131 -5.88 20.49 0.11
C ALA A 131 -5.37 19.18 0.74
N LEU A 132 -4.13 18.77 0.42
CA LEU A 132 -3.52 17.59 1.03
C LEU A 132 -3.35 17.73 2.54
N THR A 133 -2.92 18.90 3.01
CA THR A 133 -2.82 19.19 4.45
C THR A 133 -4.16 19.04 5.15
N VAL A 134 -5.23 19.58 4.54
CA VAL A 134 -6.60 19.42 5.08
C VAL A 134 -7.04 17.96 5.04
N ALA A 135 -6.75 17.20 3.98
CA ALA A 135 -7.07 15.78 3.88
C ALA A 135 -6.47 14.97 5.03
N VAL A 136 -5.19 15.23 5.33
CA VAL A 136 -4.47 14.60 6.44
C VAL A 136 -5.06 14.98 7.79
N MET A 137 -5.36 16.26 8.03
CA MET A 137 -5.99 16.69 9.29
C MET A 137 -7.41 16.11 9.46
N HIS A 138 -8.21 16.16 8.40
CA HIS A 138 -9.58 15.67 8.37
C HIS A 138 -9.65 14.16 8.65
N THR A 139 -8.63 13.40 8.25
CA THR A 139 -8.49 11.97 8.56
C THR A 139 -8.62 11.70 10.06
N PHE A 140 -8.06 12.58 10.89
CA PHE A 140 -8.04 12.47 12.35
C PHE A 140 -9.07 13.39 13.04
N GLY A 141 -10.03 13.94 12.29
CA GLY A 141 -11.03 14.87 12.84
C GLY A 141 -10.45 16.20 13.33
N LEU A 142 -9.26 16.57 12.86
CA LEU A 142 -8.59 17.82 13.20
C LEU A 142 -9.02 18.92 12.23
N THR A 143 -9.13 20.15 12.73
CA THR A 143 -9.55 21.30 11.92
C THR A 143 -8.64 22.50 12.18
N PRO A 144 -8.09 23.13 11.14
CA PRO A 144 -7.47 24.44 11.30
C PRO A 144 -8.52 25.53 11.57
N PRO A 145 -8.19 26.61 12.31
CA PRO A 145 -6.91 26.85 13.00
C PRO A 145 -6.85 26.20 14.39
N SER A 146 -7.88 25.45 14.81
CA SER A 146 -7.99 24.85 16.14
C SER A 146 -6.89 23.83 16.45
N ASN A 147 -6.27 23.26 15.41
CA ASN A 147 -5.13 22.36 15.54
C ASN A 147 -3.94 22.87 14.73
N PRO A 148 -2.69 22.66 15.21
CA PRO A 148 -1.50 23.01 14.45
C PRO A 148 -1.44 22.24 13.14
N LEU A 149 -1.02 22.92 12.07
CA LEU A 149 -0.85 22.29 10.76
C LEU A 149 0.30 21.27 10.82
N PRO A 150 0.13 20.07 10.24
CA PRO A 150 1.25 19.13 10.10
C PRO A 150 2.27 19.69 9.12
N LYS A 151 3.55 19.39 9.37
CA LYS A 151 4.61 19.70 8.41
C LYS A 151 4.63 18.62 7.33
N LEU A 152 4.37 19.02 6.09
CA LEU A 152 4.54 18.15 4.92
C LEU A 152 5.99 18.15 4.44
N ARG A 153 6.49 16.97 4.07
CA ARG A 153 7.76 16.78 3.36
C ARG A 153 7.64 15.63 2.36
N ARG A 154 8.28 15.76 1.21
CA ARG A 154 8.56 14.59 0.36
C ARG A 154 9.55 13.69 1.10
N HIS A 155 9.31 12.38 1.09
CA HIS A 155 10.15 11.40 1.74
C HIS A 155 10.96 10.59 0.74
N ASN A 156 10.31 10.03 -0.28
CA ASN A 156 10.96 9.25 -1.32
C ASN A 156 10.10 9.19 -2.60
N SER A 157 10.66 8.64 -3.68
CA SER A 157 9.98 8.38 -4.94
C SER A 157 10.37 7.01 -5.46
N GLY A 158 9.41 6.25 -5.94
CA GLY A 158 9.61 5.03 -6.70
C GLY A 158 9.25 5.24 -8.17
N GLY A 159 9.24 4.13 -8.93
CA GLY A 159 8.87 4.14 -10.35
C GLY A 159 7.42 4.55 -10.59
N PHE A 160 6.50 4.32 -9.65
CA PHE A 160 5.08 4.59 -9.87
C PHE A 160 4.40 5.40 -8.78
N ASN A 161 5.12 5.68 -7.68
CA ASN A 161 4.56 6.39 -6.54
C ASN A 161 5.56 7.40 -5.99
N ASP A 162 5.05 8.53 -5.52
CA ASP A 162 5.74 9.37 -4.55
C ASP A 162 5.23 9.10 -3.15
N LEU A 163 6.12 9.28 -2.19
CA LEU A 163 5.84 9.16 -0.77
C LEU A 163 6.10 10.49 -0.09
N TYR A 164 5.07 11.05 0.53
CA TYR A 164 5.18 12.19 1.44
C TYR A 164 5.00 11.72 2.88
N VAL A 165 5.50 12.52 3.81
CA VAL A 165 5.26 12.33 5.24
C VAL A 165 4.68 13.62 5.80
N ALA A 166 3.61 13.49 6.59
CA ALA A 166 3.06 14.57 7.38
C ALA A 166 3.42 14.36 8.85
N THR A 167 4.13 15.32 9.43
CA THR A 167 4.57 15.29 10.82
C THR A 167 3.71 16.24 11.65
N PHE A 168 2.93 15.69 12.58
CA PHE A 168 2.16 16.46 13.56
C PHE A 168 3.04 16.83 14.75
N ARG A 169 3.09 18.13 15.08
CA ARG A 169 3.71 18.60 16.32
C ARG A 169 2.70 18.51 17.44
N MET A 170 3.03 17.72 18.46
CA MET A 170 2.30 17.72 19.72
C MET A 170 2.68 18.99 20.51
N GLU A 171 1.74 19.58 21.24
CA GLU A 171 1.98 20.79 22.05
C GLU A 171 3.09 20.59 23.10
N ASP A 172 3.66 21.71 23.55
CA ASP A 172 4.82 21.78 24.45
C ASP A 172 4.68 20.85 25.67
N GLY A 173 5.57 19.86 25.76
CA GLY A 173 5.62 18.87 26.85
C GLY A 173 5.62 17.41 26.39
N TYR A 174 5.37 17.15 25.11
CA TYR A 174 5.41 15.79 24.54
C TYR A 174 6.56 15.63 23.54
N PRO A 175 7.55 14.76 23.82
CA PRO A 175 8.73 14.59 22.96
C PRO A 175 8.48 13.77 21.68
N GLU A 176 7.31 13.15 21.53
CA GLU A 176 7.01 12.22 20.44
C GLU A 176 6.25 12.93 19.31
N GLN A 177 6.80 12.82 18.09
CA GLN A 177 6.15 13.26 16.86
C GLN A 177 5.22 12.15 16.36
N PHE A 178 4.04 12.51 15.86
CA PHE A 178 3.19 11.57 15.13
C PHE A 178 3.37 11.80 13.63
N GLU A 179 3.76 10.75 12.91
CA GLU A 179 4.00 10.80 11.47
C GLU A 179 3.06 9.87 10.73
N VAL A 180 2.59 10.33 9.58
CA VAL A 180 1.81 9.51 8.63
C VAL A 180 2.45 9.54 7.26
N ALA A 181 2.43 8.39 6.59
CA ALA A 181 2.82 8.24 5.21
C ALA A 181 1.66 8.63 4.30
N ILE A 182 1.99 9.27 3.18
CA ILE A 182 1.04 9.62 2.13
C ILE A 182 1.63 9.08 0.81
N ARG A 183 1.08 7.96 0.34
CA ARG A 183 1.45 7.36 -0.95
C ARG A 183 0.59 7.98 -2.04
N MET A 184 1.22 8.43 -3.11
CA MET A 184 0.55 9.06 -4.25
C MET A 184 1.06 8.47 -5.56
N PRO A 185 0.20 7.88 -6.41
CA PRO A 185 0.63 7.42 -7.72
C PRO A 185 1.06 8.59 -8.63
N LEU A 186 2.18 8.38 -9.31
CA LEU A 186 2.60 9.22 -10.44
C LEU A 186 1.55 9.16 -11.54
N LYS A 187 1.50 10.15 -12.44
CA LYS A 187 0.50 10.23 -13.53
C LYS A 187 0.38 8.92 -14.33
N ARG A 188 1.51 8.31 -14.71
CA ARG A 188 1.56 6.99 -15.40
C ARG A 188 1.00 5.81 -14.61
N GLY A 189 0.93 5.94 -13.29
CA GLY A 189 0.40 4.95 -12.35
C GLY A 189 -1.04 5.22 -11.94
N ARG A 190 -1.71 6.25 -12.47
CA ARG A 190 -3.10 6.57 -12.12
C ARG A 190 -4.05 5.74 -12.96
N LEU A 191 -4.87 4.96 -12.27
CA LEU A 191 -5.95 4.21 -12.87
C LEU A 191 -7.14 4.22 -11.92
N SER A 192 -8.32 4.61 -12.40
CA SER A 192 -9.55 4.60 -11.61
C SER A 192 -9.85 3.18 -11.12
N GLY A 193 -10.24 3.07 -9.85
CA GLY A 193 -10.46 1.85 -9.10
C GLY A 193 -9.19 1.27 -8.46
N ARG A 194 -7.98 1.70 -8.88
CA ARG A 194 -6.73 1.08 -8.40
C ARG A 194 -6.56 1.26 -6.91
N LEU A 195 -6.70 2.48 -6.37
CA LEU A 195 -6.48 2.69 -4.94
C LEU A 195 -7.54 2.01 -4.08
N GLU A 196 -8.78 1.91 -4.56
CA GLU A 196 -9.80 1.11 -3.88
C GLU A 196 -9.34 -0.33 -3.74
N THR A 197 -8.88 -0.93 -4.84
CA THR A 197 -8.45 -2.33 -4.82
C THR A 197 -7.22 -2.57 -3.93
N THR A 198 -6.25 -1.67 -3.99
CA THR A 198 -5.06 -1.71 -3.14
C THR A 198 -5.46 -1.61 -1.66
N VAL A 199 -6.33 -0.67 -1.30
CA VAL A 199 -6.74 -0.47 0.10
C VAL A 199 -7.63 -1.61 0.60
N ALA A 200 -8.53 -2.13 -0.23
CA ALA A 200 -9.35 -3.30 0.11
C ALA A 200 -8.46 -4.53 0.37
N LEU A 201 -7.47 -4.76 -0.48
CA LEU A 201 -6.50 -5.84 -0.31
C LEU A 201 -5.66 -5.67 0.95
N MET A 202 -5.08 -4.48 1.18
CA MET A 202 -4.33 -4.18 2.41
C MET A 202 -5.19 -4.44 3.67
N SER A 203 -6.45 -3.99 3.66
CA SER A 203 -7.39 -4.22 4.76
C SER A 203 -7.65 -5.72 4.97
N TYR A 204 -7.95 -6.46 3.91
CA TYR A 204 -8.18 -7.91 4.00
C TYR A 204 -6.94 -8.65 4.54
N VAL A 205 -5.76 -8.32 4.01
CA VAL A 205 -4.49 -8.92 4.44
C VAL A 205 -4.25 -8.67 5.93
N LYS A 206 -4.49 -7.45 6.41
CA LYS A 206 -4.32 -7.09 7.82
C LYS A 206 -5.29 -7.83 8.73
N PHE A 207 -6.58 -7.75 8.42
CA PHE A 207 -7.64 -8.13 9.35
C PHE A 207 -8.11 -9.57 9.17
N CYS A 208 -8.13 -10.09 7.93
CA CYS A 208 -8.57 -11.46 7.63
C CYS A 208 -7.39 -12.43 7.55
N ALA A 209 -6.30 -12.06 6.87
CA ALA A 209 -5.12 -12.94 6.76
C ALA A 209 -4.15 -12.81 7.96
N GLY A 210 -4.29 -11.76 8.77
CA GLY A 210 -3.46 -11.55 9.96
C GLY A 210 -2.00 -11.20 9.65
N LEU A 211 -1.71 -10.72 8.45
CA LEU A 211 -0.36 -10.31 8.06
C LEU A 211 -0.13 -8.85 8.36
N SER A 212 1.14 -8.50 8.61
CA SER A 212 1.48 -7.13 8.95
C SER A 212 1.57 -6.26 7.70
N VAL A 213 0.78 -5.21 7.67
CA VAL A 213 0.77 -4.17 6.63
C VAL A 213 0.54 -2.81 7.28
N PRO A 214 1.04 -1.72 6.66
CA PRO A 214 0.76 -0.37 7.13
C PRO A 214 -0.74 -0.16 7.31
N THR A 215 -1.13 0.39 8.46
CA THR A 215 -2.54 0.67 8.74
C THR A 215 -3.02 1.81 7.84
N VAL A 216 -4.03 1.57 7.00
CA VAL A 216 -4.65 2.62 6.20
C VAL A 216 -5.57 3.48 7.07
N PHE A 217 -5.44 4.79 6.96
CA PHE A 217 -6.25 5.76 7.70
C PHE A 217 -7.33 6.39 6.84
N ALA A 218 -7.00 6.74 5.59
CA ALA A 218 -7.91 7.27 4.59
C ALA A 218 -7.31 7.09 3.19
N TRP A 219 -8.13 7.19 2.15
CA TRP A 219 -7.67 7.17 0.76
C TRP A 219 -8.64 7.94 -0.13
N CYS A 220 -8.19 8.37 -1.30
CA CYS A 220 -9.04 8.93 -2.35
C CYS A 220 -8.50 8.50 -3.70
N ASP A 221 -9.35 7.99 -4.58
CA ASP A 221 -8.96 7.49 -5.90
C ASP A 221 -9.17 8.53 -7.03
N GLY A 222 -9.84 9.64 -6.73
CA GLY A 222 -10.17 10.67 -7.72
C GLY A 222 -9.02 11.65 -8.00
N THR A 223 -9.12 12.32 -9.14
CA THR A 223 -8.29 13.46 -9.56
C THR A 223 -9.04 14.79 -9.39
N ALA A 224 -8.43 15.90 -9.78
CA ALA A 224 -9.14 17.20 -9.86
C ALA A 224 -10.43 17.11 -10.70
N GLY A 225 -10.42 16.34 -11.81
CA GLY A 225 -11.59 16.14 -12.67
C GLY A 225 -12.75 15.41 -11.99
N ASP A 226 -12.45 14.59 -10.99
CA ASP A 226 -13.41 13.82 -10.20
C ASP A 226 -13.89 14.60 -8.95
N GLY A 227 -13.46 15.85 -8.82
CA GLY A 227 -13.76 16.71 -7.67
C GLY A 227 -12.90 16.45 -6.44
N ASN A 228 -11.79 15.71 -6.55
CA ASN A 228 -10.81 15.61 -5.46
C ASN A 228 -9.95 16.90 -5.40
N PRO A 229 -10.07 17.73 -4.36
CA PRO A 229 -9.35 19.01 -4.32
C PRO A 229 -7.83 18.85 -4.19
N VAL A 230 -7.34 17.68 -3.76
CA VAL A 230 -5.90 17.39 -3.72
C VAL A 230 -5.32 17.32 -5.14
N GLY A 231 -6.12 17.05 -6.17
CA GLY A 231 -5.68 17.00 -7.57
C GLY A 231 -5.13 15.64 -8.01
N ALA A 232 -4.72 14.79 -7.07
CA ALA A 232 -4.23 13.43 -7.35
C ALA A 232 -4.80 12.40 -6.37
N PRO A 233 -4.85 11.11 -6.77
CA PRO A 233 -5.18 10.01 -5.86
C PRO A 233 -4.15 9.89 -4.73
N TYR A 234 -4.56 9.39 -3.56
CA TYR A 234 -3.67 9.19 -2.41
C TYR A 234 -4.15 8.12 -1.44
N ILE A 235 -3.21 7.54 -0.69
CA ILE A 235 -3.44 6.70 0.49
C ILE A 235 -2.71 7.34 1.67
N ILE A 236 -3.43 7.70 2.73
CA ILE A 236 -2.89 8.15 4.01
C ILE A 236 -2.83 6.92 4.92
N MET A 237 -1.64 6.58 5.40
CA MET A 237 -1.39 5.36 6.14
C MET A 237 -0.31 5.53 7.21
N GLU A 238 -0.15 4.51 8.03
CA GLU A 238 0.90 4.39 9.03
C GLU A 238 2.28 4.62 8.42
N TYR A 239 3.05 5.55 9.01
CA TYR A 239 4.45 5.71 8.66
C TYR A 239 5.27 4.66 9.40
N LEU A 240 5.74 3.66 8.67
CA LEU A 240 6.68 2.68 9.21
C LEU A 240 8.09 3.19 9.01
N GLN A 241 8.76 3.51 10.13
CA GLN A 241 10.17 3.84 10.10
C GLN A 241 10.96 2.55 9.91
N ALA A 242 11.64 2.42 8.78
CA ALA A 242 12.64 1.37 8.61
C ALA A 242 13.71 1.52 9.71
N PRO A 243 14.28 0.42 10.22
CA PRO A 243 15.38 0.47 11.18
C PRO A 243 16.47 1.44 10.71
N LYS A 244 17.00 2.26 11.63
CA LYS A 244 18.03 3.24 11.27
C LYS A 244 19.23 2.53 10.64
N GLY A 245 19.56 2.94 9.42
CA GLY A 245 20.64 2.33 8.63
C GLY A 245 20.21 1.08 7.89
N ASP A 246 18.92 0.96 7.54
CA ASP A 246 18.25 -0.19 6.92
C ASP A 246 19.21 -1.09 6.11
N PRO A 247 19.84 -2.06 6.80
CA PRO A 247 21.09 -2.58 6.31
C PRO A 247 20.86 -3.54 5.17
N TRP A 248 19.63 -3.92 4.80
CA TRP A 248 19.45 -4.83 3.67
C TRP A 248 19.63 -4.11 2.34
N HIS A 249 19.16 -2.86 2.17
CA HIS A 249 19.42 -2.06 0.98
C HIS A 249 20.94 -1.81 0.87
N ASP A 250 21.54 -1.28 1.92
CA ASP A 250 22.99 -1.03 1.96
C ASP A 250 23.81 -2.33 1.83
N MET A 251 23.43 -3.42 2.51
CA MET A 251 24.10 -4.71 2.36
C MET A 251 23.96 -5.27 0.95
N PHE A 252 22.78 -5.23 0.35
CA PHE A 252 22.57 -5.79 -0.98
C PHE A 252 23.40 -5.04 -2.04
N PHE A 253 23.47 -3.71 -1.92
CA PHE A 253 24.15 -2.87 -2.91
C PHE A 253 25.65 -2.64 -2.62
N ASN A 254 26.08 -2.71 -1.36
CA ASN A 254 27.44 -2.34 -0.96
C ASN A 254 28.24 -3.47 -0.28
N HIS A 255 27.62 -4.60 0.10
CA HIS A 255 28.28 -5.72 0.78
C HIS A 255 27.96 -7.08 0.17
N THR A 256 28.84 -8.08 0.33
CA THR A 256 28.50 -9.47 0.01
C THR A 256 27.95 -10.10 1.28
N PRO A 257 26.64 -10.38 1.37
CA PRO A 257 26.11 -11.08 2.53
C PRO A 257 26.64 -12.51 2.57
N SER A 258 26.81 -13.07 3.77
CA SER A 258 27.17 -14.48 3.91
C SER A 258 26.09 -15.41 3.36
N ARG A 259 26.47 -16.64 3.04
CA ARG A 259 25.53 -17.69 2.63
C ARG A 259 24.43 -17.93 3.68
N ASP A 260 24.80 -17.95 4.97
CA ASP A 260 23.85 -18.11 6.08
C ASP A 260 22.83 -16.97 6.14
N PHE A 261 23.26 -15.73 5.87
CA PHE A 261 22.34 -14.60 5.78
C PHE A 261 21.31 -14.84 4.67
N TRP A 262 21.75 -15.24 3.48
CA TRP A 262 20.85 -15.51 2.37
C TRP A 262 19.87 -16.64 2.66
N TYR A 263 20.32 -17.74 3.26
CA TYR A 263 19.40 -18.81 3.68
C TYR A 263 18.35 -18.31 4.66
N ASN A 264 18.75 -17.52 5.65
CA ASN A 264 17.81 -16.96 6.61
C ASN A 264 16.80 -16.02 5.93
N MET A 265 17.27 -15.13 5.04
CA MET A 265 16.38 -14.22 4.32
C MET A 265 15.42 -14.97 3.38
N MET A 266 15.90 -16.01 2.70
CA MET A 266 15.07 -16.84 1.82
C MET A 266 14.01 -17.60 2.62
N ASP A 267 14.37 -18.14 3.79
CA ASP A 267 13.42 -18.82 4.68
C ASP A 267 12.34 -17.84 5.19
N ILE A 268 12.71 -16.63 5.58
CA ILE A 268 11.78 -15.58 6.03
C ILE A 268 10.83 -15.17 4.90
N MET A 269 11.37 -14.91 3.70
CA MET A 269 10.55 -14.55 2.55
C MET A 269 9.67 -15.71 2.08
N ALA A 270 10.16 -16.96 2.10
CA ALA A 270 9.35 -18.13 1.78
C ALA A 270 8.16 -18.30 2.74
N LYS A 271 8.37 -18.04 4.04
CA LYS A 271 7.28 -18.01 5.04
C LYS A 271 6.27 -16.91 4.74
N GLY A 272 6.74 -15.71 4.41
CA GLY A 272 5.88 -14.60 4.01
C GLY A 272 5.04 -14.92 2.77
N HIS A 273 5.70 -15.46 1.75
CA HIS A 273 5.06 -15.92 0.52
C HIS A 273 4.04 -17.02 0.76
N GLY A 274 4.38 -18.04 1.55
CA GLY A 274 3.45 -19.11 1.92
C GLY A 274 2.21 -18.60 2.65
N ALA A 275 2.34 -17.53 3.44
CA ALA A 275 1.21 -16.90 4.09
C ALA A 275 0.29 -16.17 3.09
N LEU A 276 0.84 -15.47 2.10
CA LEU A 276 0.07 -14.85 1.01
C LEU A 276 -0.61 -15.89 0.11
N ALA A 277 0.05 -17.02 -0.11
CA ALA A 277 -0.42 -18.12 -0.94
C ALA A 277 -1.47 -19.01 -0.26
N THR A 278 -1.89 -18.69 0.97
CA THR A 278 -2.94 -19.45 1.67
C THR A 278 -4.28 -19.34 0.90
N PRO A 279 -5.00 -20.46 0.69
CA PRO A 279 -6.29 -20.44 0.01
C PRO A 279 -7.29 -19.48 0.64
N LEU A 280 -7.98 -18.72 -0.20
CA LEU A 280 -8.95 -17.71 0.20
C LEU A 280 -10.38 -18.23 0.07
N PRO A 281 -11.34 -17.66 0.83
CA PRO A 281 -12.75 -18.07 0.79
C PRO A 281 -13.51 -17.53 -0.44
N PHE A 282 -12.81 -17.02 -1.45
CA PHE A 282 -13.43 -16.45 -2.64
C PHE A 282 -13.64 -17.51 -3.72
N HIS A 283 -14.63 -17.27 -4.58
CA HIS A 283 -14.91 -18.09 -5.76
C HIS A 283 -14.74 -17.20 -7.00
N GLY A 284 -13.51 -17.10 -7.51
CA GLY A 284 -13.19 -16.29 -8.69
C GLY A 284 -11.80 -15.69 -8.63
N PHE A 285 -11.47 -14.96 -9.70
CA PHE A 285 -10.17 -14.32 -9.90
C PHE A 285 -10.37 -12.85 -10.28
N GLY A 286 -9.42 -12.00 -9.89
CA GLY A 286 -9.49 -10.56 -10.16
C GLY A 286 -8.84 -9.74 -9.06
N SER A 287 -9.30 -8.51 -8.89
CA SER A 287 -8.84 -7.64 -7.80
C SER A 287 -9.86 -7.63 -6.67
N LEU A 288 -9.38 -7.40 -5.44
CA LEU A 288 -10.25 -7.32 -4.28
C LEU A 288 -10.84 -5.91 -4.16
N TYR A 289 -12.14 -5.79 -3.91
CA TYR A 289 -12.83 -4.51 -3.67
C TYR A 289 -13.56 -4.57 -2.34
N PHE A 290 -13.95 -3.41 -1.82
CA PHE A 290 -14.93 -3.37 -0.75
C PHE A 290 -16.31 -3.78 -1.29
N SER A 291 -17.06 -4.51 -0.48
CA SER A 291 -18.46 -4.82 -0.74
C SER A 291 -19.32 -3.55 -0.63
N ASP A 292 -20.41 -3.47 -1.38
CA ASP A 292 -21.37 -2.35 -1.31
C ASP A 292 -22.22 -2.34 -0.03
N VAL A 293 -21.85 -3.12 0.99
CA VAL A 293 -22.58 -3.18 2.26
C VAL A 293 -22.60 -1.77 2.86
N PRO A 294 -23.78 -1.12 2.95
CA PRO A 294 -23.83 0.29 3.29
C PRO A 294 -23.24 0.52 4.69
N ASN A 295 -22.21 1.36 4.76
CA ASN A 295 -21.84 2.02 6.00
C ASN A 295 -22.69 3.30 6.12
N CYS A 296 -23.84 3.21 6.77
CA CYS A 296 -24.90 4.22 6.68
C CYS A 296 -24.56 5.58 7.31
N ASP A 297 -23.52 5.66 8.14
CA ASP A 297 -23.22 6.82 8.99
C ASP A 297 -21.90 7.52 8.61
N GLY A 298 -21.11 6.96 7.68
CA GLY A 298 -19.81 7.50 7.30
C GLY A 298 -18.73 7.41 8.38
N ARG A 299 -18.99 6.67 9.48
CA ARG A 299 -18.02 6.45 10.55
C ARG A 299 -16.91 5.49 10.11
N ARG A 300 -15.76 5.55 10.76
CA ARG A 300 -14.73 4.51 10.64
C ARG A 300 -15.24 3.14 11.06
N GLU A 301 -14.97 2.15 10.22
CA GLU A 301 -15.22 0.74 10.52
C GLU A 301 -14.38 0.27 11.71
N THR A 302 -14.96 -0.57 12.56
CA THR A 302 -14.22 -1.25 13.62
C THR A 302 -13.39 -2.41 13.05
N ASP A 303 -12.33 -2.79 13.76
CA ASP A 303 -11.51 -3.95 13.39
C ASP A 303 -12.36 -5.24 13.27
N GLU A 304 -13.36 -5.42 14.14
CA GLU A 304 -14.29 -6.56 14.06
C GLU A 304 -15.17 -6.53 12.81
N GLU A 305 -15.54 -5.35 12.31
CA GLU A 305 -16.23 -5.22 11.03
C GLU A 305 -15.31 -5.58 9.88
N LEU A 306 -14.04 -5.15 9.91
CA LEU A 306 -13.05 -5.37 8.85
C LEU A 306 -12.51 -6.81 8.81
N LYS A 307 -12.64 -7.59 9.90
CA LYS A 307 -12.35 -9.04 9.92
C LYS A 307 -13.35 -9.87 9.13
N ARG A 308 -14.54 -9.33 8.83
CA ARG A 308 -15.61 -10.06 8.15
C ARG A 308 -15.34 -10.15 6.67
N VAL A 309 -15.20 -11.38 6.16
CA VAL A 309 -14.95 -11.66 4.73
C VAL A 309 -16.03 -11.04 3.84
N GLU A 310 -17.28 -10.99 4.29
CA GLU A 310 -18.39 -10.37 3.54
C GLU A 310 -18.20 -8.88 3.25
N ARG A 311 -17.24 -8.20 3.89
CA ARG A 311 -16.87 -6.80 3.58
C ARG A 311 -16.06 -6.67 2.30
N TYR A 312 -15.63 -7.79 1.73
CA TYR A 312 -14.77 -7.83 0.55
C TYR A 312 -15.45 -8.64 -0.55
N ARG A 313 -15.14 -8.30 -1.79
CA ARG A 313 -15.62 -9.02 -2.97
C ARG A 313 -14.54 -9.07 -4.05
N ILE A 314 -14.59 -10.10 -4.87
CA ILE A 314 -13.84 -10.10 -6.13
C ILE A 314 -14.55 -9.15 -7.10
N GLY A 315 -13.76 -8.31 -7.75
CA GLY A 315 -14.20 -7.46 -8.84
C GLY A 315 -13.24 -7.54 -10.02
N PRO A 316 -13.43 -6.67 -11.02
CA PRO A 316 -12.62 -6.65 -12.24
C PRO A 316 -11.13 -6.63 -11.92
N LEU A 317 -10.33 -7.42 -12.65
CA LEU A 317 -8.88 -7.39 -12.58
C LEU A 317 -8.37 -6.00 -12.95
N VAL A 318 -7.61 -5.40 -12.04
CA VAL A 318 -6.86 -4.16 -12.26
C VAL A 318 -5.41 -4.53 -12.49
N TYR A 319 -4.88 -4.17 -13.67
CA TYR A 319 -3.47 -4.40 -13.95
C TYR A 319 -2.58 -3.55 -13.05
N GLY A 320 -1.41 -4.08 -12.71
CA GLY A 320 -0.37 -3.32 -12.03
C GLY A 320 0.18 -2.16 -12.86
N PRO A 321 0.94 -1.27 -12.21
CA PRO A 321 1.44 -0.05 -12.82
C PRO A 321 2.47 -0.30 -13.93
N MET A 322 3.21 -1.42 -13.88
CA MET A 322 4.13 -1.83 -14.94
C MET A 322 3.40 -2.05 -16.27
N VAL A 323 2.32 -2.84 -16.24
CA VAL A 323 1.50 -3.13 -17.41
C VAL A 323 0.81 -1.85 -17.93
N THR A 324 0.31 -0.99 -17.04
CA THR A 324 -0.30 0.28 -17.48
C THR A 324 0.73 1.28 -18.01
N GLY A 325 1.94 1.31 -17.45
CA GLY A 325 3.02 2.17 -17.92
C GLY A 325 3.36 1.88 -19.39
N HIS A 326 3.59 0.61 -19.72
CA HIS A 326 3.83 0.20 -21.10
C HIS A 326 2.65 0.51 -22.02
N ARG A 327 1.40 0.31 -21.57
CA ARG A 327 0.20 0.62 -22.39
C ARG A 327 -0.02 2.12 -22.61
N THR A 328 0.22 2.95 -21.60
CA THR A 328 0.11 4.42 -21.71
C THR A 328 1.19 4.99 -22.63
N GLN A 329 2.42 4.50 -22.52
CA GLN A 329 3.53 4.88 -23.42
C GLN A 329 3.29 4.40 -24.86
N ALA A 330 2.81 3.16 -25.04
CA ALA A 330 2.48 2.61 -26.35
C ALA A 330 1.16 3.18 -26.95
N ARG A 331 0.45 4.04 -26.20
CA ARG A 331 -0.89 4.58 -26.54
C ARG A 331 -1.88 3.48 -26.95
N THR A 332 -1.75 2.28 -26.39
CA THR A 332 -2.53 1.07 -26.74
C THR A 332 -3.74 0.93 -25.81
N GLY A 333 -4.76 1.77 -26.03
CA GLY A 333 -6.13 1.48 -25.60
C GLY A 333 -6.49 1.76 -24.13
N ASP A 334 -7.72 1.38 -23.81
CA ASP A 334 -8.38 1.62 -22.53
C ASP A 334 -7.64 0.94 -21.37
N VAL A 335 -7.06 1.74 -20.46
CA VAL A 335 -6.37 1.28 -19.25
C VAL A 335 -7.34 0.91 -18.11
N SER A 336 -8.66 0.99 -18.33
CA SER A 336 -9.69 0.68 -17.32
C SER A 336 -9.55 -0.72 -16.69
N PRO A 337 -10.11 -0.93 -15.47
CA PRO A 337 -10.29 -2.26 -14.90
C PRO A 337 -10.94 -3.23 -15.91
N CYS A 338 -10.56 -4.50 -15.88
CA CYS A 338 -11.04 -5.56 -16.77
C CYS A 338 -12.49 -5.95 -16.52
N GLN A 339 -13.44 -5.07 -16.82
CA GLN A 339 -14.86 -5.27 -16.58
C GLN A 339 -15.37 -6.57 -17.21
N GLY A 340 -15.88 -7.50 -16.39
CA GLY A 340 -16.31 -8.82 -16.81
C GLY A 340 -15.35 -9.95 -16.43
N SER A 341 -14.07 -9.64 -16.17
CA SER A 341 -13.09 -10.64 -15.70
C SER A 341 -13.49 -11.27 -14.36
N GLU A 342 -14.22 -10.56 -13.51
CA GLU A 342 -14.74 -11.06 -12.24
C GLU A 342 -15.76 -12.20 -12.39
N LYS A 343 -16.28 -12.40 -13.60
CA LYS A 343 -17.20 -13.50 -13.94
C LYS A 343 -16.46 -14.76 -14.36
N ALA A 344 -15.14 -14.71 -14.52
CA ALA A 344 -14.35 -15.87 -14.87
C ALA A 344 -14.38 -16.90 -13.73
N THR A 345 -14.90 -18.09 -14.04
CA THR A 345 -15.01 -19.21 -13.09
C THR A 345 -13.86 -20.20 -13.19
N SER A 346 -12.95 -20.02 -14.13
CA SER A 346 -11.76 -20.85 -14.35
C SER A 346 -10.61 -20.00 -14.89
N LEU A 347 -9.39 -20.52 -14.76
CA LEU A 347 -8.20 -19.84 -15.27
C LEU A 347 -8.22 -19.72 -16.80
N VAL A 348 -8.67 -20.75 -17.51
CA VAL A 348 -8.88 -20.70 -18.97
C VAL A 348 -9.89 -19.62 -19.35
N ALA A 349 -11.00 -19.50 -18.62
CA ALA A 349 -11.99 -18.46 -18.87
C ALA A 349 -11.42 -17.05 -18.63
N LEU A 350 -10.61 -16.88 -17.58
CA LEU A 350 -9.92 -15.62 -17.31
C LEU A 350 -8.95 -15.27 -18.44
N TRP A 351 -8.07 -16.19 -18.83
CA TRP A 351 -7.10 -15.96 -19.91
C TRP A 351 -7.77 -15.68 -21.24
N LYS A 352 -8.83 -16.41 -21.59
CA LYS A 352 -9.63 -16.14 -22.78
C LYS A 352 -10.24 -14.74 -22.76
N PHE A 353 -10.81 -14.32 -21.63
CA PHE A 353 -11.35 -12.98 -21.47
C PHE A 353 -10.26 -11.90 -21.66
N LEU A 354 -9.09 -12.06 -21.04
CA LEU A 354 -7.99 -11.10 -21.16
C LEU A 354 -7.46 -11.07 -22.61
N TRP A 355 -7.38 -12.22 -23.26
CA TRP A 355 -7.01 -12.34 -24.67
C TRP A 355 -8.01 -11.62 -25.58
N GLU A 356 -9.32 -11.85 -25.40
CA GLU A 356 -10.38 -11.22 -26.21
C GLU A 356 -10.32 -9.69 -26.10
N ARG A 357 -10.14 -9.18 -24.87
CA ARG A 357 -9.96 -7.75 -24.61
C ARG A 357 -8.73 -7.20 -25.33
N GLU A 358 -7.59 -7.89 -25.27
CA GLU A 358 -6.35 -7.40 -25.88
C GLU A 358 -6.43 -7.40 -27.40
N VAL A 359 -6.92 -8.48 -27.99
CA VAL A 359 -7.10 -8.59 -29.44
C VAL A 359 -8.05 -7.51 -29.95
N GLU A 360 -9.15 -7.26 -29.24
CA GLU A 360 -10.10 -6.22 -29.63
C GLU A 360 -9.50 -4.81 -29.52
N ALA A 361 -8.74 -4.53 -28.45
CA ALA A 361 -8.04 -3.25 -28.30
C ALA A 361 -7.05 -2.99 -29.45
N ILE A 362 -6.29 -4.02 -29.86
CA ILE A 362 -5.37 -3.92 -31.00
C ILE A 362 -6.14 -3.77 -32.32
N LYS A 363 -7.21 -4.52 -32.55
CA LYS A 363 -8.06 -4.35 -33.75
C LYS A 363 -8.58 -2.92 -33.86
N GLN A 364 -9.12 -2.37 -32.77
CA GLN A 364 -9.64 -1.00 -32.74
C GLN A 364 -8.54 0.04 -33.02
N LYS A 365 -7.35 -0.12 -32.43
CA LYS A 365 -6.20 0.77 -32.67
C LYS A 365 -5.80 0.83 -34.14
N HIS A 366 -5.98 -0.26 -34.87
CA HIS A 366 -5.62 -0.39 -36.28
C HIS A 366 -6.82 -0.26 -37.23
N ASP A 367 -7.96 0.26 -36.76
CA ASP A 367 -9.19 0.44 -37.53
C ASP A 367 -9.69 -0.87 -38.19
N HIS A 368 -9.36 -2.01 -37.57
CA HIS A 368 -9.61 -3.35 -38.09
C HIS A 368 -8.97 -3.66 -39.46
N ASP A 369 -8.04 -2.84 -39.94
CA ASP A 369 -7.33 -3.06 -41.20
C ASP A 369 -6.23 -4.11 -41.03
N ILE A 370 -6.52 -5.35 -41.44
CA ILE A 370 -5.61 -6.49 -41.32
C ILE A 370 -4.30 -6.34 -42.09
N SER A 371 -4.28 -5.48 -43.12
CA SER A 371 -3.08 -5.25 -43.96
C SER A 371 -2.17 -4.18 -43.37
N ARG A 372 -2.63 -3.45 -42.35
CA ARG A 372 -1.90 -2.34 -41.75
C ARG A 372 -0.67 -2.86 -41.00
N PRO A 373 0.53 -2.31 -41.29
CA PRO A 373 1.73 -2.59 -40.51
C PRO A 373 1.53 -2.21 -39.04
N LEU A 374 2.02 -3.07 -38.14
CA LEU A 374 2.18 -2.76 -36.73
C LEU A 374 3.44 -1.92 -36.56
N VAL A 375 3.25 -0.64 -36.27
CA VAL A 375 4.34 0.23 -35.85
C VAL A 375 4.56 -0.02 -34.35
N TRP A 376 5.58 -0.82 -34.04
CA TRP A 376 6.12 -0.91 -32.69
C TRP A 376 6.86 0.40 -32.43
N LEU A 377 6.18 1.34 -31.77
CA LEU A 377 6.85 2.49 -31.17
C LEU A 377 7.61 1.94 -29.96
N GLU A 378 8.80 1.38 -30.16
CA GLU A 378 9.73 1.26 -29.04
C GLU A 378 10.17 2.68 -28.67
N PRO A 379 9.79 3.18 -27.47
CA PRO A 379 10.04 4.59 -27.13
C PRO A 379 11.54 4.94 -27.05
N ASP A 380 12.42 3.94 -26.92
CA ASP A 380 13.85 4.11 -26.63
C ASP A 380 14.79 3.45 -27.66
N ALA A 381 14.28 2.98 -28.81
CA ALA A 381 15.12 2.40 -29.87
C ALA A 381 15.83 3.50 -30.68
N LEU A 382 16.70 4.27 -30.01
CA LEU A 382 17.49 5.35 -30.60
C LEU A 382 18.66 4.89 -31.48
N ASP A 383 18.91 3.59 -31.65
CA ASP A 383 20.09 3.10 -32.39
C ASP A 383 19.88 1.73 -33.08
N VAL A 384 18.65 1.36 -33.49
CA VAL A 384 18.48 0.15 -34.31
C VAL A 384 18.74 0.53 -35.78
N ASP A 385 19.90 0.11 -36.26
CA ASP A 385 20.43 0.29 -37.62
C ASP A 385 19.32 0.13 -38.68
N GLU A 386 19.02 1.20 -39.44
CA GLU A 386 17.96 1.24 -40.48
C GLU A 386 18.22 0.30 -41.69
N GLY A 387 19.16 -0.65 -41.55
CA GLY A 387 19.77 -1.41 -42.64
C GLY A 387 19.31 -2.85 -42.81
N GLU A 388 18.51 -3.42 -41.91
CA GLU A 388 17.95 -4.77 -42.10
C GLU A 388 16.47 -4.67 -42.50
N ASP A 389 16.10 -5.44 -43.53
CA ASP A 389 14.73 -5.66 -44.00
C ASP A 389 13.85 -6.18 -42.85
N ASN A 390 13.41 -5.28 -41.97
CA ASN A 390 12.44 -5.60 -40.94
C ASN A 390 11.13 -5.92 -41.65
N GLU A 391 10.86 -7.21 -41.84
CA GLU A 391 9.54 -7.71 -42.24
C GLU A 391 8.50 -7.03 -41.36
N GLN A 392 7.73 -6.12 -41.97
CA GLN A 392 6.73 -5.35 -41.25
C GLN A 392 5.60 -6.30 -40.86
N CYS A 393 5.59 -6.73 -39.59
CA CYS A 393 4.49 -7.47 -39.00
C CYS A 393 3.18 -6.69 -39.20
N THR A 394 2.19 -7.31 -39.83
CA THR A 394 0.86 -6.72 -40.06
C THR A 394 -0.11 -7.08 -38.94
N LEU A 395 -1.26 -6.41 -38.89
CA LEU A 395 -2.35 -6.83 -37.99
C LEU A 395 -2.77 -8.29 -38.28
N SER A 396 -2.73 -8.75 -39.55
CA SER A 396 -3.01 -10.14 -39.90
C SER A 396 -2.04 -11.11 -39.23
N ASP A 397 -0.74 -10.81 -39.24
CA ASP A 397 0.29 -11.67 -38.64
C ASP A 397 0.14 -11.74 -37.11
N PHE A 398 -0.18 -10.59 -36.49
CA PHE A 398 -0.51 -10.54 -35.07
C PHE A 398 -1.76 -11.35 -34.74
N LEU A 399 -2.85 -11.21 -35.52
CA LEU A 399 -4.08 -11.96 -35.27
C LEU A 399 -3.89 -13.46 -35.44
N GLN A 400 -3.07 -13.88 -36.41
CA GLN A 400 -2.69 -15.29 -36.55
C GLN A 400 -1.93 -15.78 -35.30
N THR A 401 -0.99 -14.99 -34.80
CA THR A 401 -0.25 -15.30 -33.57
C THR A 401 -1.18 -15.34 -32.35
N ALA A 402 -2.11 -14.40 -32.26
CA ALA A 402 -3.11 -14.35 -31.22
C ALA A 402 -4.02 -15.59 -31.27
N ASP A 403 -4.45 -16.04 -32.45
CA ASP A 403 -5.24 -17.26 -32.62
C ASP A 403 -4.46 -18.50 -32.15
N HIS A 404 -3.17 -18.59 -32.42
CA HIS A 404 -2.32 -19.67 -31.88
C HIS A 404 -2.26 -19.62 -30.34
N LEU A 405 -2.14 -18.43 -29.75
CA LEU A 405 -2.17 -18.26 -28.30
C LEU A 405 -3.53 -18.66 -27.70
N LEU A 406 -4.64 -18.32 -28.36
CA LEU A 406 -5.97 -18.75 -27.93
C LEU A 406 -6.09 -20.28 -27.96
N GLN A 407 -5.60 -20.92 -29.02
CA GLN A 407 -5.54 -22.39 -29.08
C GLN A 407 -4.72 -22.97 -27.94
N TYR A 408 -3.59 -22.36 -27.59
CA TYR A 408 -2.79 -22.78 -26.44
C TYR A 408 -3.57 -22.65 -25.12
N ILE A 409 -4.27 -21.53 -24.91
CA ILE A 409 -5.13 -21.29 -23.74
C ILE A 409 -6.24 -22.35 -23.65
N GLU A 410 -6.94 -22.60 -24.76
CA GLU A 410 -8.08 -23.53 -24.80
C GLU A 410 -7.67 -24.99 -24.61
N ASN A 411 -6.43 -25.34 -25.00
CA ASN A 411 -5.88 -26.69 -24.86
C ASN A 411 -4.94 -26.84 -23.66
N SER A 412 -4.82 -25.82 -22.81
CA SER A 412 -3.93 -25.83 -21.66
C SER A 412 -4.34 -26.92 -20.66
N GLN A 413 -3.42 -27.82 -20.34
CA GLN A 413 -3.63 -28.87 -19.35
C GLN A 413 -3.36 -28.31 -17.95
N LEU A 414 -4.40 -27.81 -17.31
CA LEU A 414 -4.32 -27.38 -15.92
C LEU A 414 -4.13 -28.58 -14.98
N PRO A 415 -3.48 -28.39 -13.82
CA PRO A 415 -3.32 -29.46 -12.85
C PRO A 415 -4.65 -30.07 -12.43
N ALA A 416 -4.67 -31.39 -12.28
CA ALA A 416 -5.85 -32.11 -11.76
C ALA A 416 -6.10 -31.83 -10.27
N ASP A 417 -5.07 -31.41 -9.53
CA ASP A 417 -5.19 -31.06 -8.12
C ASP A 417 -5.88 -29.69 -7.96
N ALA A 418 -7.12 -29.72 -7.46
CA ALA A 418 -7.92 -28.54 -7.21
C ALA A 418 -7.30 -27.58 -6.18
N ALA A 419 -6.36 -28.04 -5.33
CA ALA A 419 -5.62 -27.19 -4.39
C ALA A 419 -4.76 -26.16 -5.14
N LEU A 420 -4.16 -26.54 -6.27
CA LEU A 420 -3.33 -25.66 -7.10
C LEU A 420 -4.14 -24.59 -7.84
N LEU A 421 -5.46 -24.77 -7.92
CA LEU A 421 -6.39 -23.85 -8.57
C LEU A 421 -7.16 -22.97 -7.58
N GLN A 422 -6.93 -23.12 -6.27
CA GLN A 422 -7.58 -22.28 -5.27
C GLN A 422 -7.13 -20.83 -5.41
N PRO A 423 -8.04 -19.86 -5.27
CA PRO A 423 -7.67 -18.45 -5.24
C PRO A 423 -6.78 -18.14 -4.02
N CYS A 424 -5.68 -17.44 -4.26
CA CYS A 424 -4.80 -16.90 -3.23
C CYS A 424 -4.35 -15.48 -3.60
N ILE A 425 -3.60 -14.84 -2.70
CA ILE A 425 -2.99 -13.54 -2.99
C ILE A 425 -1.73 -13.80 -3.82
N VAL A 426 -1.69 -13.27 -5.04
CA VAL A 426 -0.54 -13.42 -5.95
C VAL A 426 0.14 -12.07 -6.12
N PRO A 427 1.28 -11.84 -5.43
CA PRO A 427 2.08 -10.64 -5.59
C PRO A 427 2.94 -10.76 -6.85
N MET A 428 2.64 -9.97 -7.89
CA MET A 428 3.39 -9.97 -9.16
C MET A 428 4.76 -9.29 -9.06
N ASP A 429 5.01 -8.55 -7.97
CA ASP A 429 6.32 -7.98 -7.63
C ASP A 429 6.76 -8.39 -6.22
N TYR A 430 6.99 -9.69 -6.02
CA TYR A 430 7.47 -10.22 -4.74
C TYR A 430 8.98 -10.02 -4.60
N ALA A 431 9.36 -9.00 -3.83
CA ALA A 431 10.73 -8.54 -3.69
C ALA A 431 11.06 -8.15 -2.24
N MET A 432 12.32 -8.30 -1.85
CA MET A 432 12.80 -7.84 -0.53
C MET A 432 12.64 -6.33 -0.35
N ARG A 433 12.73 -5.55 -1.44
CA ARG A 433 12.46 -4.11 -1.40
C ARG A 433 11.04 -3.70 -1.05
N ASN A 434 10.11 -4.66 -1.12
CA ASN A 434 8.69 -4.44 -0.88
C ASN A 434 8.26 -4.90 0.53
N VAL A 435 9.21 -5.19 1.43
CA VAL A 435 8.95 -5.57 2.83
C VAL A 435 9.85 -4.84 3.82
N ILE A 436 9.42 -4.74 5.07
CA ILE A 436 10.24 -4.32 6.22
C ILE A 436 10.51 -5.54 7.08
N PHE A 437 11.74 -5.64 7.58
CA PHE A 437 12.15 -6.65 8.55
C PHE A 437 12.24 -6.05 9.95
N ASN A 438 12.17 -6.89 10.98
CA ASN A 438 12.56 -6.46 12.33
C ASN A 438 14.08 -6.22 12.41
N ASP A 439 14.53 -5.55 13.49
CA ASP A 439 15.93 -5.15 13.66
C ASP A 439 16.92 -6.33 13.57
N ASP A 440 16.52 -7.51 14.04
CA ASP A 440 17.33 -8.75 14.00
C ASP A 440 17.15 -9.56 12.71
N LYS A 441 16.29 -9.10 11.78
CA LYS A 441 16.00 -9.73 10.48
C LYS A 441 15.60 -11.19 10.62
N THR A 442 14.77 -11.50 11.60
CA THR A 442 14.21 -12.84 11.82
C THR A 442 12.76 -12.96 11.33
N ALA A 443 12.11 -11.83 11.04
CA ALA A 443 10.73 -11.80 10.58
C ALA A 443 10.42 -10.57 9.72
N ILE A 444 9.43 -10.72 8.85
CA ILE A 444 8.79 -9.60 8.15
C ILE A 444 7.90 -8.86 9.14
N THR A 445 8.14 -7.57 9.31
CA THR A 445 7.31 -6.67 10.13
C THR A 445 6.28 -5.92 9.33
N ALA A 446 6.44 -5.79 8.01
CA ALA A 446 5.39 -5.27 7.13
C ALA A 446 5.62 -5.59 5.66
N PHE A 447 4.55 -5.80 4.92
CA PHE A 447 4.54 -5.76 3.44
C PHE A 447 4.09 -4.37 2.97
N LEU A 448 4.84 -3.77 2.04
CA LEU A 448 4.70 -2.36 1.65
C LEU A 448 4.07 -2.17 0.27
N ASP A 449 4.47 -2.97 -0.72
CA ASP A 449 4.01 -2.80 -2.08
C ASP A 449 2.82 -3.72 -2.40
N TRP A 450 1.75 -3.09 -2.89
CA TRP A 450 0.43 -3.68 -3.08
C TRP A 450 -0.18 -3.25 -4.43
N ASP A 451 0.60 -2.60 -5.30
CA ASP A 451 0.09 -2.05 -6.56
C ASP A 451 -0.06 -3.10 -7.68
N ASP A 452 0.68 -4.21 -7.60
CA ASP A 452 0.65 -5.30 -8.59
C ASP A 452 0.33 -6.63 -7.91
N VAL A 453 -0.83 -6.67 -7.26
CA VAL A 453 -1.29 -7.85 -6.52
C VAL A 453 -2.73 -8.16 -6.91
N ALA A 454 -3.00 -9.43 -7.20
CA ALA A 454 -4.31 -9.90 -7.61
C ALA A 454 -4.69 -11.18 -6.86
N ILE A 455 -5.99 -11.49 -6.86
CA ILE A 455 -6.51 -12.77 -6.42
C ILE A 455 -6.53 -13.71 -7.62
N LEU A 456 -5.63 -14.68 -7.62
CA LEU A 456 -5.38 -15.60 -8.74
C LEU A 456 -5.19 -17.03 -8.22
N PRO A 457 -5.24 -18.06 -9.08
CA PRO A 457 -4.95 -19.43 -8.69
C PRO A 457 -3.56 -19.57 -8.05
N PHE A 458 -3.43 -20.43 -7.03
CA PHE A 458 -2.16 -20.76 -6.37
C PHE A 458 -1.02 -21.10 -7.32
N ILE A 459 -1.30 -21.81 -8.43
CA ILE A 459 -0.27 -22.13 -9.43
C ILE A 459 0.40 -20.89 -10.04
N LEU A 460 -0.27 -19.72 -10.05
CA LEU A 460 0.31 -18.46 -10.53
C LEU A 460 1.09 -17.72 -9.44
N CYS A 461 1.04 -18.19 -8.19
CA CYS A 461 1.83 -17.67 -7.09
C CYS A 461 3.29 -18.18 -7.15
N SER A 462 3.65 -19.09 -8.06
CA SER A 462 4.98 -19.71 -8.09
C SER A 462 6.08 -18.81 -8.67
N MET A 463 6.36 -17.68 -8.03
CA MET A 463 7.45 -16.79 -8.44
C MET A 463 8.62 -16.85 -7.47
N TYR A 464 9.82 -16.90 -8.02
CA TYR A 464 11.03 -16.65 -7.24
C TYR A 464 11.10 -15.17 -6.86
N LEU A 465 11.74 -14.89 -5.74
CA LEU A 465 12.03 -13.53 -5.30
C LEU A 465 12.73 -12.75 -6.40
N ALA A 466 12.29 -11.51 -6.63
CA ALA A 466 12.85 -10.64 -7.67
C ALA A 466 14.38 -10.54 -7.62
N GLU A 467 14.95 -10.54 -6.40
CA GLU A 467 16.39 -10.45 -6.16
C GLU A 467 17.17 -11.64 -6.76
N ILE A 468 16.53 -12.81 -6.89
CA ILE A 468 17.13 -14.03 -7.46
C ILE A 468 16.47 -14.45 -8.78
N SER A 469 15.37 -13.84 -9.23
CA SER A 469 14.71 -14.22 -10.48
C SER A 469 15.29 -13.54 -11.72
N TYR A 470 15.89 -12.35 -11.57
CA TYR A 470 16.40 -11.60 -12.72
C TYR A 470 17.72 -12.14 -13.29
N ASN A 471 17.67 -12.53 -14.58
CA ASN A 471 18.79 -12.76 -15.50
C ASN A 471 19.77 -13.90 -15.17
N TRP A 472 19.27 -15.04 -14.72
CA TRP A 472 20.13 -16.19 -14.48
C TRP A 472 20.36 -17.08 -15.71
N GLY A 473 19.54 -16.96 -16.76
CA GLY A 473 19.72 -17.74 -17.97
C GLY A 473 20.35 -16.94 -19.10
N ASP A 474 21.23 -17.61 -19.83
CA ASP A 474 21.79 -17.14 -21.10
C ASP A 474 20.71 -17.10 -22.20
N GLU A 475 21.10 -16.64 -23.38
CA GLU A 475 20.22 -16.56 -24.54
C GLU A 475 19.66 -17.94 -24.93
N GLU A 476 20.46 -19.00 -24.79
CA GLU A 476 20.06 -20.38 -25.06
C GLU A 476 18.96 -20.84 -24.11
N TRP A 477 19.14 -20.64 -22.80
CA TRP A 477 18.12 -20.92 -21.80
C TRP A 477 16.83 -20.14 -22.05
N ARG A 478 16.93 -18.84 -22.37
CA ARG A 478 15.75 -18.02 -22.67
C ARG A 478 15.00 -18.55 -23.89
N ARG A 479 15.72 -19.00 -24.91
CA ARG A 479 15.14 -19.63 -26.10
C ARG A 479 14.44 -20.94 -25.76
N GLU A 480 15.05 -21.78 -24.93
CA GLU A 480 14.49 -23.09 -24.56
C GLU A 480 13.31 -23.01 -23.60
N THR A 481 13.37 -22.09 -22.65
CA THR A 481 12.40 -22.00 -21.55
C THR A 481 11.45 -20.82 -21.69
N GLY A 482 11.59 -19.98 -22.71
CA GLY A 482 10.86 -18.73 -22.85
C GLY A 482 11.30 -17.63 -21.87
N GLY A 483 12.35 -17.88 -21.06
CA GLY A 483 12.85 -16.91 -20.09
C GLY A 483 11.94 -16.72 -18.88
N PHE A 484 11.03 -17.65 -18.60
CA PHE A 484 10.07 -17.51 -17.50
C PHE A 484 10.80 -17.47 -16.15
N GLY A 485 10.61 -16.39 -15.39
CA GLY A 485 11.25 -16.18 -14.09
C GLY A 485 10.84 -17.17 -12.97
N CYS A 486 9.94 -18.12 -13.27
CA CYS A 486 9.55 -19.24 -12.41
C CYS A 486 10.29 -20.54 -12.74
N ILE A 487 11.07 -20.58 -13.82
CA ILE A 487 11.93 -21.72 -14.19
C ILE A 487 13.36 -21.35 -13.78
N GLN A 488 14.02 -22.22 -13.02
CA GLN A 488 15.44 -22.02 -12.74
C GLN A 488 16.28 -22.40 -13.97
N PRO A 489 17.38 -21.68 -14.24
CA PRO A 489 18.32 -22.10 -15.25
C PRO A 489 18.97 -23.44 -14.87
N PRO A 490 19.24 -24.33 -15.84
CA PRO A 490 19.73 -25.68 -15.63
C PRO A 490 21.08 -25.80 -14.88
N SER A 491 21.78 -24.70 -14.59
CA SER A 491 23.13 -24.72 -14.01
C SER A 491 23.19 -24.56 -12.49
N ALA A 492 22.08 -24.43 -11.77
CA ALA A 492 22.10 -24.18 -10.32
C ALA A 492 22.77 -25.29 -9.47
N GLU A 493 22.96 -26.49 -10.03
CA GLU A 493 23.58 -27.63 -9.32
C GLU A 493 25.13 -27.56 -9.28
N ASP A 494 25.76 -26.79 -10.17
CA ASP A 494 27.23 -26.69 -10.31
C ASP A 494 27.78 -25.26 -10.09
N VAL A 495 26.94 -24.29 -9.70
CA VAL A 495 27.40 -22.91 -9.45
C VAL A 495 28.34 -22.90 -8.25
N THR A 496 29.60 -22.57 -8.51
CA THR A 496 30.63 -22.42 -7.47
C THR A 496 30.34 -21.19 -6.60
N GLU A 497 30.89 -21.16 -5.38
CA GLU A 497 30.79 -19.96 -4.53
C GLU A 497 31.42 -18.72 -5.20
N GLU A 498 32.43 -18.90 -6.07
CA GLU A 498 33.04 -17.83 -6.86
C GLU A 498 32.12 -17.30 -7.96
N GLU A 499 31.34 -18.14 -8.63
CA GLU A 499 30.36 -17.72 -9.64
C GLU A 499 29.16 -17.00 -9.02
N LEU A 500 28.69 -17.47 -7.85
CA LEU A 500 27.71 -16.73 -7.05
C LEU A 500 28.25 -15.35 -6.64
N GLU A 501 29.49 -15.28 -6.17
CA GLU A 501 30.14 -14.00 -5.84
C GLU A 501 30.24 -13.09 -7.05
N ALA A 502 30.69 -13.59 -8.21
CA ALA A 502 30.81 -12.83 -9.44
C ALA A 502 29.45 -12.28 -9.91
N LEU A 503 28.38 -13.07 -9.79
CA LEU A 503 27.01 -12.64 -10.09
C LEU A 503 26.56 -11.50 -9.17
N PHE A 504 26.80 -11.62 -7.86
CA PHE A 504 26.48 -10.55 -6.91
C PHE A 504 27.28 -9.28 -7.21
N GLN A 505 28.57 -9.41 -7.56
CA GLN A 505 29.41 -8.29 -7.98
C GLN A 505 28.90 -7.65 -9.28
N TYR A 506 28.47 -8.45 -10.26
CA TYR A 506 27.87 -7.95 -11.50
C TYR A 506 26.58 -7.17 -11.23
N LYS A 507 25.68 -7.70 -10.39
CA LYS A 507 24.46 -6.99 -9.97
C LYS A 507 24.79 -5.65 -9.28
N ARG A 508 25.81 -5.59 -8.41
CA ARG A 508 26.27 -4.33 -7.81
C ARG A 508 26.67 -3.29 -8.86
N VAL A 509 27.41 -3.70 -9.90
CA VAL A 509 27.87 -2.78 -10.95
C VAL A 509 26.70 -2.26 -11.78
N MET A 510 25.73 -3.12 -12.11
CA MET A 510 24.55 -2.74 -12.90
C MET A 510 23.64 -1.79 -12.12
N THR A 511 23.42 -2.02 -10.83
CA THR A 511 22.51 -1.16 -10.06
C THR A 511 23.12 0.18 -9.63
N LYS A 512 24.45 0.32 -9.53
CA LYS A 512 25.10 1.63 -9.31
C LYS A 512 24.99 2.60 -10.50
N ARG A 513 24.55 2.11 -11.67
CA ARG A 513 24.32 2.92 -12.87
C ARG A 513 22.90 3.48 -12.97
N ILE A 514 21.99 3.00 -12.12
CA ILE A 514 20.60 3.47 -11.96
C ILE A 514 20.57 4.40 -10.74
#